data_AF-B4MUL4-F1
#
_entry.id   AF-B4MUL4-F1
#
_cell.length_a   1.000
_cell.length_b   1.000
_cell.length_c   1.000
_cell.angle_alpha   90.00
_cell.angle_beta   90.00
_cell.angle_gamma   90.00
#
_symmetry.space_group_name_H-M   'P 1'
#
loop_
_entity.id
_entity.type
_entity.pdbx_description
1 polymer ?
#
loop_
_entity_poly.entity_id
_entity_poly.type
_entity_poly.pdbx_seq_one_letter_code
_entity_poly.pdbx_strand_id
1 'polypeptide(L)'
;MKDVWLRPGCHKVGHTRKISIPDCVEFTITTNACRGFCESYAVPSVPWQGASLTGLFRTPKPVVSVGQCCNMMKSEEIQRRVLCIEGIRNVTFKSATSCSCYHCKKD
;
A
#
# COMPACT_ATOMS: atom_id res chain seq x y z
N MET A 1 -23.45 -0.84 12.53
CA MET A 1 -22.94 -1.73 11.45
C MET A 1 -21.42 -1.66 11.51
N LYS A 2 -20.70 -2.79 11.68
CA LYS A 2 -19.22 -2.76 11.69
C LYS A 2 -18.73 -2.58 10.26
N ASP A 3 -17.72 -1.74 10.04
CA ASP A 3 -17.13 -1.55 8.73
C ASP A 3 -16.57 -2.88 8.17
N VAL A 4 -16.87 -3.17 6.91
CA VAL A 4 -16.52 -4.45 6.25
C VAL A 4 -15.00 -4.70 6.22
N TRP A 5 -14.18 -3.64 6.24
CA TRP A 5 -12.72 -3.76 6.18
C TRP A 5 -12.07 -4.24 7.48
N LEU A 6 -12.82 -4.29 8.60
CA LEU A 6 -12.31 -4.73 9.90
C LEU A 6 -12.03 -6.24 10.00
N ARG A 7 -12.50 -7.03 9.03
CA ARG A 7 -12.22 -8.47 8.96
C ARG A 7 -10.85 -8.74 8.32
N PRO A 8 -10.22 -9.90 8.59
CA PRO A 8 -8.98 -10.30 7.94
C PRO A 8 -9.04 -10.15 6.41
N GLY A 9 -7.92 -9.77 5.81
CA GLY A 9 -7.79 -9.50 4.38
C GLY A 9 -7.66 -8.01 4.05
N CYS A 10 -7.44 -7.71 2.77
CA CYS A 10 -7.24 -6.37 2.23
C CYS A 10 -8.43 -5.96 1.36
N HIS A 11 -9.11 -4.87 1.71
CA HIS A 11 -10.41 -4.50 1.16
C HIS A 11 -10.35 -3.13 0.46
N LYS A 12 -11.12 -2.99 -0.62
CA LYS A 12 -11.36 -1.70 -1.27
C LYS A 12 -12.33 -0.87 -0.43
N VAL A 13 -11.95 0.36 -0.12
CA VAL A 13 -12.75 1.29 0.69
C VAL A 13 -12.80 2.66 0.02
N GLY A 14 -13.90 3.40 0.22
CA GLY A 14 -13.96 4.81 -0.16
C GLY A 14 -13.07 5.65 0.76
N HIS A 15 -12.28 6.55 0.18
CA HIS A 15 -11.41 7.46 0.91
C HIS A 15 -11.55 8.87 0.35
N THR A 16 -11.90 9.80 1.23
CA THR A 16 -12.02 11.22 0.90
C THR A 16 -10.91 11.97 1.59
N ARG A 17 -10.16 12.76 0.82
CA ARG A 17 -9.08 13.59 1.35
C ARG A 17 -9.09 14.98 0.73
N LYS A 18 -8.66 15.96 1.53
CA LYS A 18 -8.35 17.31 1.06
C LYS A 18 -6.99 17.28 0.35
N ILE A 19 -6.95 17.82 -0.85
CA ILE A 19 -5.78 17.92 -1.71
C ILE A 19 -5.29 19.36 -1.69
N SER A 20 -3.99 19.51 -1.46
CA SER A 20 -3.28 20.78 -1.53
C SER A 20 -2.14 20.61 -2.53
N ILE A 21 -2.17 21.39 -3.62
CA ILE A 21 -1.14 21.44 -4.65
C ILE A 21 -0.59 22.86 -4.64
N PRO A 22 0.74 23.06 -4.59
CA PRO A 22 1.33 24.39 -4.65
C PRO A 22 0.77 25.20 -5.82
N ASP A 23 0.48 26.48 -5.57
CA ASP A 23 -0.04 27.43 -6.55
C ASP A 23 -1.43 27.09 -7.12
N CYS A 24 -2.16 26.18 -6.49
CA CYS A 24 -3.51 25.77 -6.88
C CYS A 24 -4.52 25.89 -5.73
N VAL A 25 -5.79 26.08 -6.07
CA VAL A 25 -6.89 26.11 -5.09
C VAL A 25 -7.07 24.72 -4.48
N GLU A 26 -7.16 24.64 -3.15
CA GLU A 26 -7.39 23.39 -2.44
C GLU A 26 -8.78 22.81 -2.75
N PHE A 27 -8.86 21.48 -2.86
CA PHE A 27 -10.11 20.80 -3.17
C PHE A 27 -10.19 19.45 -2.45
N THR A 28 -11.40 18.89 -2.36
CA THR A 28 -11.61 17.56 -1.81
C THR A 28 -11.82 16.55 -2.93
N ILE A 29 -11.17 15.39 -2.83
CA ILE A 29 -11.36 14.29 -3.77
C ILE A 29 -11.78 13.03 -3.01
N THR A 30 -12.76 12.32 -3.56
CA THR A 30 -13.16 10.99 -3.13
C THR A 30 -12.67 9.98 -4.15
N THR A 31 -11.85 9.03 -3.71
CA THR A 31 -11.33 7.92 -4.52
C THR A 31 -11.46 6.61 -3.76
N ASN A 32 -11.22 5.49 -4.45
CA ASN A 32 -11.08 4.21 -3.77
C ASN A 32 -9.63 4.01 -3.30
N ALA A 33 -9.46 3.49 -2.10
CA ALA A 33 -8.19 3.10 -1.52
C ALA A 33 -8.26 1.65 -0.99
N CYS A 34 -7.12 1.12 -0.53
CA CYS A 34 -7.03 -0.21 0.06
C CYS A 34 -6.80 -0.09 1.57
N ARG A 35 -7.58 -0.84 2.36
CA ARG A 35 -7.46 -0.91 3.82
C ARG A 35 -7.78 -2.32 4.30
N GLY A 36 -7.01 -2.81 5.28
CA GLY A 36 -7.26 -4.12 5.86
C GLY A 36 -6.07 -4.68 6.64
N PHE A 37 -6.18 -5.94 7.03
CA PHE A 37 -5.21 -6.66 7.83
C PHE A 37 -4.62 -7.82 7.03
N CYS A 38 -3.31 -7.80 6.82
CA CYS A 38 -2.57 -8.82 6.10
C CYS A 38 -1.70 -9.63 7.06
N GLU A 39 -1.46 -10.89 6.68
CA GLU A 39 -0.66 -11.80 7.49
C GLU A 39 0.78 -11.28 7.63
N SER A 40 1.26 -11.30 8.87
CA SER A 40 2.67 -11.09 9.18
C SER A 40 3.04 -11.93 10.40
N TYR A 41 4.24 -12.52 10.36
CA TYR A 41 4.75 -13.37 11.42
C TYR A 41 6.27 -13.33 11.45
N ALA A 42 6.84 -13.72 12.59
CA ALA A 42 8.27 -13.85 12.79
C ALA A 42 8.58 -15.24 13.32
N VAL A 43 9.61 -15.86 12.77
CA VAL A 43 10.10 -17.17 13.22
C VAL A 43 11.56 -17.03 13.65
N PRO A 44 11.96 -17.67 14.77
CA PRO A 44 13.37 -17.78 15.11
C PRO A 44 14.08 -18.58 14.01
N SER A 45 15.28 -18.16 13.62
CA SER A 45 16.09 -18.95 12.70
C SER A 45 16.51 -20.24 13.39
N VAL A 46 16.23 -21.40 12.77
CA VAL A 46 16.69 -22.69 13.31
C VAL A 46 18.22 -22.71 13.37
N PRO A 47 18.84 -23.01 14.53
CA PRO A 47 20.28 -23.22 14.60
C PRO A 47 20.60 -24.55 13.92
N TRP A 48 21.03 -24.49 12.66
CA TRP A 48 21.95 -25.44 12.02
C TRP A 48 21.59 -26.94 12.03
N GLN A 49 20.93 -27.41 10.97
CA GLN A 49 21.02 -28.82 10.53
C GLN A 49 20.87 -29.02 8.99
N GLY A 50 21.02 -27.96 8.20
CA GLY A 50 20.82 -28.03 6.75
C GLY A 50 21.28 -26.79 6.00
N ALA A 51 22.50 -26.32 6.29
CA ALA A 51 23.10 -25.24 5.52
C ALA A 51 23.25 -25.70 4.06
N SER A 52 22.36 -25.21 3.18
CA SER A 52 22.65 -25.17 1.75
C SER A 52 24.01 -24.49 1.56
N LEU A 53 24.84 -25.05 0.68
CA LEU A 53 26.19 -24.58 0.33
C LEU A 53 26.25 -23.09 -0.08
N THR A 54 25.10 -22.42 -0.24
CA THR A 54 24.94 -20.99 -0.51
C THR A 54 25.04 -20.09 0.74
N GLY A 55 25.07 -20.65 1.94
CA GLY A 55 25.01 -19.91 3.22
C GLY A 55 26.33 -19.64 3.94
N LEU A 56 27.48 -20.11 3.44
CA LEU A 56 28.77 -20.06 4.15
C LEU A 56 29.29 -18.64 4.47
N PHE A 57 28.78 -17.59 3.79
CA PHE A 57 29.30 -16.22 3.89
C PHE A 57 28.33 -15.23 4.54
N ARG A 58 27.19 -15.67 5.09
CA ARG A 58 26.21 -14.76 5.71
C ARG A 58 26.07 -15.06 7.19
N THR A 59 26.26 -14.02 8.01
CA THR A 59 25.94 -14.08 9.43
C THR A 59 24.47 -14.48 9.61
N PRO A 60 24.16 -15.56 10.33
CA PRO A 60 22.79 -15.99 10.56
C PRO A 60 22.01 -14.87 11.26
N LYS A 61 20.89 -14.46 10.68
CA LYS A 61 19.96 -13.55 11.36
C LYS A 61 19.15 -14.37 12.36
N PRO A 62 19.12 -14.02 13.66
CA PRO A 62 18.48 -14.83 14.71
C PRO A 62 16.95 -14.95 14.55
N VAL A 63 16.34 -14.01 13.81
CA VAL A 63 14.90 -13.97 13.54
C VAL A 63 14.68 -13.61 12.07
N VAL A 64 13.75 -14.30 11.43
CA VAL A 64 13.26 -13.98 10.08
C VAL A 64 11.80 -13.54 10.19
N SER A 65 11.48 -12.38 9.64
CA SER A 65 10.12 -11.88 9.55
C SER A 65 9.57 -11.98 8.13
N VAL A 66 8.31 -12.37 8.04
CA VAL A 66 7.53 -12.35 6.80
C VAL A 66 6.38 -11.37 7.02
N GLY A 67 6.24 -10.42 6.10
CA GLY A 67 5.19 -9.42 6.16
C GLY A 67 4.59 -9.17 4.79
N GLN A 68 3.27 -9.07 4.76
CA GLN A 68 2.52 -8.59 3.60
C GLN A 68 1.88 -7.25 3.92
N CYS A 69 1.84 -6.36 2.92
CA CYS A 69 1.16 -5.08 2.99
C CYS A 69 -0.17 -5.17 2.22
N CYS A 70 -1.19 -4.46 2.71
CA CYS A 70 -2.43 -4.26 1.97
C CYS A 70 -2.18 -3.26 0.85
N ASN A 71 -2.25 -3.72 -0.41
CA ASN A 71 -1.80 -2.96 -1.57
C ASN A 71 -2.89 -2.82 -2.64
N MET A 72 -2.78 -1.73 -3.41
CA MET A 72 -3.57 -1.50 -4.62
C MET A 72 -2.98 -2.34 -5.76
N MET A 73 -3.73 -3.36 -6.20
CA MET A 73 -3.26 -4.30 -7.22
C MET A 73 -3.60 -3.83 -8.63
N LYS A 74 -4.77 -3.21 -8.78
CA LYS A 74 -5.21 -2.56 -10.01
C LYS A 74 -5.79 -1.19 -9.66
N SER A 75 -5.57 -0.23 -10.54
CA SER A 75 -6.03 1.13 -10.38
C SER A 75 -6.59 1.67 -11.68
N GLU A 76 -7.56 2.57 -11.55
CA GLU A 76 -8.01 3.44 -12.63
C GLU A 76 -7.48 4.87 -12.39
N GLU A 77 -7.41 5.65 -13.46
CA GLU A 77 -6.99 7.04 -13.42
C GLU A 77 -8.20 7.96 -13.43
N ILE A 78 -8.24 8.90 -12.49
CA ILE A 78 -9.26 9.92 -12.36
C ILE A 78 -8.60 11.27 -12.61
N GLN A 79 -9.02 11.95 -13.67
CA GLN A 79 -8.54 13.28 -13.98
C GLN A 79 -9.41 14.35 -13.29
N ARG A 80 -8.76 15.37 -12.73
CA ARG A 80 -9.42 16.54 -12.16
C ARG A 80 -8.83 17.81 -12.75
N ARG A 81 -9.73 18.71 -13.17
CA ARG A 81 -9.40 20.09 -13.54
C ARG A 81 -9.25 20.90 -12.27
N VAL A 82 -8.06 21.48 -12.07
CA VAL A 82 -7.71 22.28 -10.90
C VAL A 82 -7.33 23.67 -11.38
N LEU A 83 -7.86 24.69 -10.72
CA LEU A 83 -7.49 26.08 -10.97
C LEU A 83 -6.20 26.41 -10.23
N CYS A 84 -5.20 26.86 -10.97
CA CYS A 84 -3.90 27.29 -10.46
C CYS A 84 -3.56 28.70 -10.96
N ILE A 85 -2.51 29.31 -10.40
CA ILE A 85 -2.07 30.67 -10.76
C ILE A 85 -1.80 30.79 -12.26
N GLU A 86 -1.15 29.78 -12.87
CA GLU A 86 -0.86 29.73 -14.32
C GLU A 86 -2.06 29.31 -15.20
N GLY A 87 -3.24 29.10 -14.60
CA GLY A 87 -4.46 28.67 -15.28
C GLY A 87 -4.95 27.29 -14.85
N ILE A 88 -5.84 26.70 -15.66
CA ILE A 88 -6.46 25.41 -15.35
C ILE A 88 -5.52 24.27 -15.75
N ARG A 89 -5.19 23.40 -14.80
CA ARG A 89 -4.36 22.20 -15.01
C ARG A 89 -5.18 20.93 -14.83
N ASN A 90 -4.87 19.90 -15.61
CA ASN A 90 -5.42 18.55 -15.40
C ASN A 90 -4.45 17.76 -14.53
N VAL A 91 -4.93 17.27 -13.38
CA VAL A 91 -4.16 16.44 -12.46
C VAL A 91 -4.77 15.05 -12.40
N THR A 92 -3.94 14.03 -12.53
CA THR A 92 -4.34 12.63 -12.51
C THR A 92 -4.18 12.04 -11.12
N PHE A 93 -5.21 11.36 -10.64
CA PHE A 93 -5.24 10.63 -9.38
C PHE A 93 -5.49 9.16 -9.64
N LYS A 94 -4.88 8.28 -8.84
CA LYS A 94 -5.18 6.84 -8.89
C LYS A 94 -6.29 6.49 -7.92
N SER A 95 -7.19 5.62 -8.37
CA SER A 95 -8.28 5.04 -7.57
C SER A 95 -8.23 3.52 -7.66
N ALA A 96 -8.31 2.83 -6.53
CA ALA A 96 -8.20 1.38 -6.48
C ALA A 96 -9.41 0.70 -7.16
N THR A 97 -9.15 -0.23 -8.07
CA THR A 97 -10.18 -1.14 -8.60
C THR A 97 -10.13 -2.50 -7.93
N SER A 98 -8.93 -2.95 -7.50
CA SER A 98 -8.74 -4.15 -6.68
C SER A 98 -7.65 -3.98 -5.61
N CYS A 99 -7.79 -4.71 -4.51
CA CYS A 99 -6.89 -4.70 -3.35
C CYS A 99 -6.51 -6.12 -2.96
N SER A 100 -5.27 -6.35 -2.54
CA SER A 100 -4.79 -7.64 -2.04
C SER A 100 -3.63 -7.48 -1.07
N CYS A 101 -3.39 -8.52 -0.27
CA CYS A 101 -2.14 -8.65 0.48
C CYS A 101 -1.01 -9.05 -0.48
N TYR A 102 0.07 -8.29 -0.45
CA TYR A 102 1.23 -8.51 -1.32
C TYR A 102 2.53 -8.09 -0.62
N HIS A 103 3.68 -8.42 -1.21
CA HIS A 103 4.97 -7.98 -0.69
C HIS A 103 5.03 -6.45 -0.63
N CYS A 104 5.43 -5.93 0.53
CA CYS A 104 5.66 -4.51 0.72
C CYS A 104 6.79 -4.05 -0.21
N LYS A 105 6.53 -3.05 -1.06
CA LYS A 105 7.57 -2.42 -1.86
C LYS A 105 8.38 -1.44 -1.00
N LYS A 106 9.69 -1.40 -1.22
CA LYS A 106 10.65 -0.53 -0.52
C LYS A 106 11.28 0.49 -1.48
N ASP A 107 10.45 1.05 -2.35
CA ASP A 107 10.86 2.13 -3.26
C ASP A 107 11.03 3.44 -2.48
#